data_AF-A0A3D8HLB6-F1
#
_entry.id   AF-A0A3D8HLB6-F1
#
_cell.length_a   1.000
_cell.length_b   1.000
_cell.length_c   1.000
_cell.angle_alpha   90.00
_cell.angle_beta   90.00
_cell.angle_gamma   90.00
#
_symmetry.space_group_name_H-M   'P 1'
#
loop_
_entity.id
_entity.type
_entity.pdbx_description
1 polymer ?
#
loop_
_entity_poly.entity_id
_entity_poly.type
_entity_poly.pdbx_seq_one_letter_code
_entity_poly.pdbx_strand_id
1 'polypeptide(L)'
;MTRVEQFDTNIKQPLLQMRSEVENLNVDDLDASQKLEFARAKKVLAYIENYTSLLDPDLLPQTFYTQIQSKTQSWNKTIPHLNQVLDEILFYLASYGSVYIPKNQVSSAIDEMIKAYSSAIKQFLQEVDFSKIKRDAKAIENYGDKLLSADDSIQSQIASSQIQIQTWFNEIQKFNNAFFVKQDNKETSIKADIDFIQNDINSTYKQLHDIVMNFTQKLTDLDEFYVKIFGTVENNQRIGGLQQEIKDRQKQLDEYNEEQKTKFKSLKDEIENLLKDATNASLASSYEKSKESYKWAIYGWNAIFILSMLSIVGIAVWGFMEVSDKLSEPLAILGAILVRLPFYIPLAWLAIFSTQRRNESKRLQEEYKHKETLARSFLGYKKQIDEIQSDSSQDNMNLAKRLIENLVEMTSQNPNKALDKVKKDNTPTTELLEKLAKLPNESKTLLRGFLSLK
;
A
#
# COMPACT_ATOMS: atom_id res chain seq x y z
N MET A 1 -89.91 94.71 -79.66
CA MET A 1 -90.17 93.26 -79.68
C MET A 1 -91.65 93.03 -79.46
N THR A 2 -92.27 92.16 -80.24
CA THR A 2 -93.62 91.64 -79.95
C THR A 2 -93.60 90.85 -78.64
N ARG A 3 -94.76 90.64 -77.98
CA ARG A 3 -94.80 89.84 -76.74
C ARG A 3 -94.29 88.41 -76.96
N VAL A 4 -94.56 87.83 -78.13
CA VAL A 4 -94.05 86.52 -78.54
C VAL A 4 -92.52 86.51 -78.62
N GLU A 5 -91.90 87.53 -79.24
CA GLU A 5 -90.43 87.66 -79.28
C GLU A 5 -89.82 87.84 -77.88
N GLN A 6 -90.49 88.59 -77.00
CA GLN A 6 -90.06 88.74 -75.61
C GLN A 6 -90.19 87.42 -74.84
N PHE A 7 -91.17 86.57 -75.16
CA PHE A 7 -91.36 85.27 -74.50
C PHE A 7 -90.29 84.28 -74.93
N ASP A 8 -90.01 84.18 -76.22
CA ASP A 8 -88.96 83.30 -76.72
C ASP A 8 -87.59 83.73 -76.17
N THR A 9 -87.31 85.05 -76.14
CA THR A 9 -86.01 85.58 -75.68
C THR A 9 -85.82 85.48 -74.17
N ASN A 10 -86.85 85.80 -73.36
CA ASN A 10 -86.69 85.89 -71.90
C ASN A 10 -87.09 84.62 -71.14
N ILE A 11 -87.84 83.70 -71.76
CA ILE A 11 -88.31 82.46 -71.13
C ILE A 11 -87.72 81.23 -71.82
N LYS A 12 -88.00 81.01 -73.11
CA LYS A 12 -87.64 79.74 -73.77
C LYS A 12 -86.13 79.57 -73.97
N GLN A 13 -85.45 80.60 -74.47
CA GLN A 13 -83.99 80.53 -74.71
C GLN A 13 -83.20 80.29 -73.41
N PRO A 14 -83.47 81.01 -72.29
CA PRO A 14 -82.80 80.73 -71.02
C PRO A 14 -83.06 79.32 -70.47
N LEU A 15 -84.27 78.78 -70.63
CA LEU A 15 -84.59 77.41 -70.20
C LEU A 15 -83.85 76.35 -71.03
N LEU A 16 -83.79 76.51 -72.36
CA LEU A 16 -83.02 75.63 -73.24
C LEU A 16 -81.52 75.67 -72.96
N GLN A 17 -80.99 76.86 -72.65
CA GLN A 17 -79.61 77.01 -72.21
C GLN A 17 -79.39 76.30 -70.87
N MET A 18 -80.29 76.48 -69.91
CA MET A 18 -80.25 75.80 -68.61
C MET A 18 -80.21 74.29 -68.78
N ARG A 19 -81.04 73.73 -69.66
CA ARG A 19 -81.03 72.30 -69.98
C ARG A 19 -79.73 71.80 -70.57
N SER A 20 -79.20 72.51 -71.56
CA SER A 20 -77.92 72.16 -72.19
C SER A 20 -76.79 72.14 -71.16
N GLU A 21 -76.81 73.07 -70.21
CA GLU A 21 -75.84 73.10 -69.12
C GLU A 21 -76.05 71.98 -68.09
N VAL A 22 -77.30 71.60 -67.79
CA VAL A 22 -77.63 70.47 -66.89
C VAL A 22 -77.22 69.12 -67.49
N GLU A 23 -77.34 68.96 -68.81
CA GLU A 23 -76.92 67.74 -69.52
C GLU A 23 -75.39 67.54 -69.48
N ASN A 24 -74.62 68.62 -69.34
CA ASN A 24 -73.15 68.62 -69.31
C ASN A 24 -72.53 68.61 -67.90
N LEU A 25 -73.34 68.51 -66.83
CA LEU A 25 -72.81 68.38 -65.47
C LEU A 25 -72.16 67.02 -65.25
N ASN A 26 -70.99 66.98 -64.60
CA ASN A 26 -70.33 65.73 -64.20
C ASN A 26 -71.09 65.09 -63.02
N VAL A 27 -71.44 63.81 -63.18
CA VAL A 27 -72.36 63.06 -62.30
C VAL A 27 -71.67 61.85 -61.64
N ASP A 28 -70.40 61.57 -61.97
CA ASP A 28 -69.73 60.31 -61.65
C ASP A 28 -69.47 60.16 -60.13
N ASP A 29 -69.09 61.26 -59.47
CA ASP A 29 -68.68 61.31 -58.06
C ASP A 29 -69.84 61.52 -57.06
N LEU A 30 -71.09 61.50 -57.52
CA LEU A 30 -72.25 61.73 -56.65
C LEU A 30 -72.62 60.48 -55.82
N ASP A 31 -73.01 60.71 -54.57
CA ASP A 31 -73.59 59.66 -53.72
C ASP A 31 -75.00 59.25 -54.17
N ALA A 32 -75.54 58.17 -53.61
CA ALA A 32 -76.85 57.63 -54.01
C ALA A 32 -78.02 58.61 -53.80
N SER A 33 -77.94 59.48 -52.79
CA SER A 33 -78.96 60.50 -52.49
C SER A 33 -78.87 61.66 -53.48
N GLN A 34 -77.65 62.11 -53.79
CA GLN A 34 -77.37 63.17 -54.77
C GLN A 34 -77.73 62.75 -56.20
N LYS A 35 -77.50 61.48 -56.57
CA LYS A 35 -77.94 60.92 -57.87
C LYS A 35 -79.46 60.93 -58.00
N LEU A 36 -80.20 60.68 -56.92
CA LEU A 36 -81.66 60.75 -56.90
C LEU A 36 -82.17 62.20 -57.05
N GLU A 37 -81.60 63.14 -56.31
CA GLU A 37 -81.93 64.58 -56.40
C GLU A 37 -81.63 65.17 -57.79
N PHE A 38 -80.55 64.71 -58.42
CA PHE A 38 -80.21 65.12 -59.78
C PHE A 38 -81.19 64.56 -60.82
N ALA A 39 -81.62 63.31 -60.66
CA ALA A 39 -82.65 62.70 -61.52
C ALA A 39 -84.00 63.45 -61.39
N ARG A 40 -84.37 63.88 -60.17
CA ARG A 40 -85.55 64.73 -59.93
C ARG A 40 -85.43 66.07 -60.68
N ALA A 41 -84.30 66.75 -60.57
CA ALA A 41 -84.07 68.03 -61.22
C ALA A 41 -84.22 67.95 -62.76
N LYS A 42 -83.62 66.93 -63.39
CA LYS A 42 -83.79 66.68 -64.84
C LYS A 42 -85.26 66.47 -65.22
N LYS A 43 -86.00 65.74 -64.38
CA LYS A 43 -87.45 65.52 -64.57
C LYS A 43 -88.26 66.82 -64.49
N VAL A 44 -87.99 67.66 -63.50
CA VAL A 44 -88.71 68.93 -63.29
C VAL A 44 -88.40 69.94 -64.40
N LEU A 45 -87.14 70.01 -64.86
CA LEU A 45 -86.74 70.91 -65.95
C LEU A 45 -87.46 70.56 -67.27
N ALA A 46 -87.51 69.27 -67.63
CA ALA A 46 -88.25 68.82 -68.81
C ALA A 46 -89.76 69.13 -68.70
N TYR A 47 -90.33 69.03 -67.49
CA TYR A 47 -91.72 69.43 -67.24
C TYR A 47 -91.94 70.94 -67.45
N ILE A 48 -91.06 71.78 -66.93
CA ILE A 48 -91.12 73.26 -67.07
C ILE A 48 -91.00 73.68 -68.54
N GLU A 49 -90.08 73.09 -69.30
CA GLU A 49 -89.92 73.39 -70.74
C GLU A 49 -91.18 73.06 -71.53
N ASN A 50 -91.74 71.87 -71.31
CA ASN A 50 -92.97 71.47 -71.97
C ASN A 50 -94.13 72.37 -71.54
N TYR A 51 -94.25 72.69 -70.25
CA TYR A 51 -95.32 73.56 -69.74
C TYR A 51 -95.23 74.98 -70.31
N THR A 52 -94.03 75.57 -70.39
CA THR A 52 -93.84 76.92 -70.94
C THR A 52 -94.12 76.98 -72.44
N SER A 53 -93.92 75.89 -73.19
CA SER A 53 -94.30 75.82 -74.61
C SER A 53 -95.82 75.93 -74.86
N LEU A 54 -96.65 75.68 -73.85
CA LEU A 54 -98.11 75.65 -73.92
C LEU A 54 -98.78 76.98 -73.52
N LEU A 55 -98.01 77.96 -73.02
CA LEU A 55 -98.53 79.23 -72.54
C LEU A 55 -98.78 80.20 -73.70
N ASP A 56 -99.87 80.96 -73.64
CA ASP A 56 -100.14 82.06 -74.57
C ASP A 56 -99.35 83.33 -74.17
N PRO A 57 -98.34 83.77 -74.97
CA PRO A 57 -97.50 84.91 -74.63
C PRO A 57 -98.26 86.24 -74.46
N ASP A 58 -99.37 86.42 -75.18
CA ASP A 58 -100.13 87.68 -75.18
C ASP A 58 -100.87 87.92 -73.87
N LEU A 59 -101.15 86.84 -73.13
CA LEU A 59 -101.94 86.88 -71.91
C LEU A 59 -101.09 86.95 -70.62
N LEU A 60 -99.76 86.77 -70.72
CA LEU A 60 -98.87 86.77 -69.56
C LEU A 60 -98.47 88.18 -69.13
N PRO A 61 -98.42 88.50 -67.82
CA PRO A 61 -97.95 89.81 -67.34
C PRO A 61 -96.42 89.93 -67.46
N GLN A 62 -95.89 91.14 -67.70
CA GLN A 62 -94.44 91.36 -67.86
C GLN A 62 -93.61 90.89 -66.66
N THR A 63 -94.18 90.91 -65.46
CA THR A 63 -93.56 90.41 -64.23
C THR A 63 -93.21 88.92 -64.28
N PHE A 64 -93.97 88.14 -65.05
CA PHE A 64 -93.67 86.71 -65.25
C PHE A 64 -92.35 86.52 -66.00
N TYR A 65 -92.12 87.33 -67.03
CA TYR A 65 -90.91 87.29 -67.85
C TYR A 65 -89.67 87.59 -67.02
N THR A 66 -89.73 88.66 -66.22
CA THR A 66 -88.60 89.06 -65.37
C THR A 66 -88.34 88.07 -64.23
N GLN A 67 -89.38 87.47 -63.65
CA GLN A 67 -89.23 86.47 -62.58
C GLN A 67 -88.52 85.21 -63.08
N ILE A 68 -88.99 84.59 -64.16
CA ILE A 68 -88.39 83.36 -64.71
C ILE A 68 -86.96 83.63 -65.22
N GLN A 69 -86.75 84.75 -65.92
CA GLN A 69 -85.43 85.14 -66.40
C GLN A 69 -84.43 85.34 -65.25
N SER A 70 -84.86 85.98 -64.16
CA SER A 70 -83.99 86.18 -62.99
C SER A 70 -83.53 84.85 -62.37
N LYS A 71 -84.41 83.83 -62.34
CA LYS A 71 -84.11 82.54 -61.73
C LYS A 71 -83.18 81.69 -62.60
N THR A 72 -83.48 81.61 -63.89
CA THR A 72 -82.62 80.91 -64.86
C THR A 72 -81.21 81.51 -64.89
N GLN A 73 -81.05 82.84 -64.78
CA GLN A 73 -79.75 83.50 -64.70
C GLN A 73 -79.03 83.35 -63.35
N SER A 74 -79.79 83.22 -62.25
CA SER A 74 -79.20 83.07 -60.91
C SER A 74 -78.60 81.69 -60.64
N TRP A 75 -78.89 80.69 -61.49
CA TRP A 75 -78.48 79.32 -61.28
C TRP A 75 -76.94 79.16 -61.31
N ASN A 76 -76.40 78.57 -60.23
CA ASN A 76 -74.96 78.47 -59.97
C ASN A 76 -74.34 77.10 -60.34
N LYS A 77 -75.03 76.27 -61.13
CA LYS A 77 -74.54 74.96 -61.62
C LYS A 77 -74.32 73.87 -60.56
N THR A 78 -74.85 74.04 -59.35
CA THR A 78 -74.88 72.98 -58.32
C THR A 78 -76.23 72.25 -58.29
N ILE A 79 -76.23 70.98 -57.90
CA ILE A 79 -77.44 70.12 -57.88
C ILE A 79 -78.47 70.58 -56.84
N PRO A 80 -78.10 70.95 -55.59
CA PRO A 80 -79.07 71.45 -54.62
C PRO A 80 -79.72 72.76 -55.08
N HIS A 81 -78.92 73.68 -55.64
CA HIS A 81 -79.45 74.95 -56.13
C HIS A 81 -80.27 74.79 -57.41
N LEU A 82 -79.94 73.82 -58.27
CA LEU A 82 -80.76 73.45 -59.42
C LEU A 82 -82.17 73.05 -58.97
N ASN A 83 -82.30 72.17 -57.97
CA ASN A 83 -83.61 71.79 -57.44
C ASN A 83 -84.37 73.00 -56.87
N GLN A 84 -83.69 73.87 -56.11
CA GLN A 84 -84.31 75.09 -55.57
C GLN A 84 -84.83 76.03 -56.68
N VAL A 85 -84.00 76.32 -57.69
CA VAL A 85 -84.37 77.19 -58.83
C VAL A 85 -85.56 76.62 -59.59
N LEU A 86 -85.58 75.31 -59.80
CA LEU A 86 -86.68 74.63 -60.49
C LEU A 86 -87.97 74.64 -59.68
N ASP A 87 -87.90 74.45 -58.36
CA ASP A 87 -89.07 74.53 -57.47
C ASP A 87 -89.66 75.96 -57.43
N GLU A 88 -88.82 76.99 -57.46
CA GLU A 88 -89.27 78.39 -57.56
C GLU A 88 -89.90 78.71 -58.93
N ILE A 89 -89.35 78.17 -60.03
CA ILE A 89 -89.96 78.28 -61.36
C ILE A 89 -91.32 77.56 -61.40
N LEU A 90 -91.44 76.36 -60.81
CA LEU A 90 -92.72 75.68 -60.67
C LEU A 90 -93.74 76.51 -59.88
N PHE A 91 -93.30 77.18 -58.82
CA PHE A 91 -94.17 78.07 -58.04
C PHE A 91 -94.68 79.24 -58.87
N TYR A 92 -93.83 79.87 -59.69
CA TYR A 92 -94.28 80.92 -60.61
C TYR A 92 -95.23 80.37 -61.68
N LEU A 93 -94.94 79.22 -62.29
CA LEU A 93 -95.84 78.57 -63.24
C LEU A 93 -97.21 78.25 -62.63
N ALA A 94 -97.24 77.77 -61.38
CA ALA A 94 -98.49 77.52 -60.68
C ALA A 94 -99.27 78.81 -60.36
N SER A 95 -98.55 79.89 -60.02
CA SER A 95 -99.14 81.19 -59.68
C SER A 95 -99.83 81.87 -60.87
N TYR A 96 -99.33 81.63 -62.09
CA TYR A 96 -99.90 82.19 -63.33
C TYR A 96 -100.66 81.16 -64.18
N GLY A 97 -100.63 79.87 -63.81
CA GLY A 97 -101.07 78.75 -64.66
C GLY A 97 -102.57 78.48 -64.73
N SER A 98 -103.40 79.10 -63.89
CA SER A 98 -104.84 78.82 -63.84
C SER A 98 -105.67 79.51 -64.94
N VAL A 99 -105.07 80.38 -65.77
CA VAL A 99 -105.82 81.22 -66.73
C VAL A 99 -105.29 81.19 -68.19
N TYR A 100 -104.11 80.61 -68.47
CA TYR A 100 -103.40 80.86 -69.75
C TYR A 100 -102.95 79.63 -70.59
N ILE A 101 -103.55 78.45 -70.40
CA ILE A 101 -103.34 77.29 -71.30
C ILE A 101 -104.58 77.12 -72.22
N PRO A 102 -104.42 77.10 -73.56
CA PRO A 102 -105.51 76.82 -74.49
C PRO A 102 -106.13 75.42 -74.26
N LYS A 103 -107.46 75.34 -74.19
CA LYS A 103 -108.24 74.15 -73.78
C LYS A 103 -108.05 72.90 -74.66
N ASN A 104 -107.42 73.02 -75.84
CA ASN A 104 -107.29 71.96 -76.84
C ASN A 104 -106.00 71.12 -76.77
N GLN A 105 -105.04 71.41 -75.89
CA GLN A 105 -103.74 70.71 -75.86
C GLN A 105 -103.46 69.84 -74.60
N VAL A 106 -104.36 69.83 -73.62
CA VAL A 106 -104.12 69.19 -72.30
C VAL A 106 -103.93 67.65 -72.35
N SER A 107 -104.65 66.94 -73.23
CA SER A 107 -104.62 65.46 -73.25
C SER A 107 -103.33 64.87 -73.84
N SER A 108 -102.70 65.55 -74.81
CA SER A 108 -101.47 65.06 -75.46
C SER A 108 -100.25 65.20 -74.54
N ALA A 109 -100.21 66.29 -73.76
CA ALA A 109 -99.09 66.61 -72.89
C ALA A 109 -98.94 65.64 -71.70
N ILE A 110 -100.04 65.14 -71.14
CA ILE A 110 -100.01 64.17 -70.04
C ILE A 110 -99.46 62.81 -70.51
N ASP A 111 -99.77 62.40 -71.75
CA ASP A 111 -99.38 61.09 -72.29
C ASP A 111 -97.86 61.00 -72.58
N GLU A 112 -97.26 62.08 -73.08
CA GLU A 112 -95.79 62.16 -73.28
C GLU A 112 -95.02 62.17 -71.95
N MET A 113 -95.54 62.85 -70.91
CA MET A 113 -94.92 62.86 -69.58
C MET A 113 -94.88 61.48 -68.93
N ILE A 114 -95.94 60.68 -69.08
CA ILE A 114 -95.99 59.32 -68.53
C ILE A 114 -95.02 58.38 -69.26
N LYS A 115 -94.88 58.52 -70.59
CA LYS A 115 -93.94 57.70 -71.38
C LYS A 115 -92.49 57.94 -70.96
N ALA A 116 -92.07 59.19 -70.84
CA ALA A 116 -90.74 59.56 -70.36
C ALA A 116 -90.47 59.05 -68.93
N TYR A 117 -91.49 59.04 -68.07
CA TYR A 117 -91.38 58.51 -66.72
C TYR A 117 -91.14 57.00 -66.68
N SER A 118 -91.82 56.24 -67.55
CA SER A 118 -91.70 54.78 -67.59
C SER A 118 -90.36 54.28 -68.14
N SER A 119 -89.75 55.01 -69.09
CA SER A 119 -88.49 54.61 -69.73
C SER A 119 -87.29 54.74 -68.80
N ALA A 120 -87.22 55.81 -68.00
CA ALA A 120 -86.13 56.04 -67.06
C ALA A 120 -86.06 54.96 -65.97
N ILE A 121 -87.21 54.54 -65.42
CA ILE A 121 -87.27 53.47 -64.41
C ILE A 121 -86.80 52.13 -65.00
N LYS A 122 -87.16 51.84 -66.25
CA LYS A 122 -86.71 50.62 -66.95
C LYS A 122 -85.19 50.57 -67.14
N GLN A 123 -84.55 51.69 -67.40
CA GLN A 123 -83.10 51.76 -67.61
C GLN A 123 -82.32 51.51 -66.32
N PHE A 124 -82.71 52.14 -65.21
CA PHE A 124 -82.06 51.92 -63.90
C PHE A 124 -82.18 50.48 -63.39
N LEU A 125 -83.31 49.82 -63.64
CA LEU A 125 -83.50 48.41 -63.25
C LEU A 125 -82.64 47.43 -64.07
N GLN A 126 -82.19 47.81 -65.27
CA GLN A 126 -81.28 46.98 -66.08
C GLN A 126 -79.81 47.12 -65.66
N GLU A 127 -79.41 48.21 -65.00
CA GLU A 127 -78.02 48.44 -64.58
C GLU A 127 -77.63 47.73 -63.26
N VAL A 128 -78.60 47.30 -62.44
CA VAL A 128 -78.35 46.61 -61.16
C VAL A 128 -78.29 45.09 -61.35
N ASP A 129 -77.07 44.51 -61.33
CA ASP A 129 -76.87 43.05 -61.37
C ASP A 129 -77.10 42.40 -60.00
N PHE A 130 -78.37 42.15 -59.70
CA PHE A 130 -78.82 41.44 -58.49
C PHE A 130 -78.21 40.04 -58.34
N SER A 131 -77.80 39.40 -59.44
CA SER A 131 -77.22 38.05 -59.42
C SER A 131 -75.81 38.07 -58.86
N LYS A 132 -75.02 39.09 -59.19
CA LYS A 132 -73.69 39.30 -58.61
C LYS A 132 -73.78 39.59 -57.10
N ILE A 133 -74.65 40.51 -56.68
CA ILE A 133 -74.82 40.88 -55.26
C ILE A 133 -75.18 39.64 -54.41
N LYS A 134 -76.09 38.78 -54.91
CA LYS A 134 -76.47 37.56 -54.20
C LYS A 134 -75.33 36.54 -54.09
N ARG A 135 -74.46 36.45 -55.11
CA ARG A 135 -73.26 35.58 -55.07
C ARG A 135 -72.22 36.11 -54.09
N ASP A 136 -71.94 37.42 -54.14
CA ASP A 136 -70.93 38.05 -53.28
C ASP A 136 -71.37 37.98 -51.81
N ALA A 137 -72.65 38.20 -51.51
CA ALA A 137 -73.21 38.06 -50.15
C ALA A 137 -73.02 36.62 -49.62
N LYS A 138 -73.29 35.60 -50.43
CA LYS A 138 -73.11 34.19 -50.04
C LYS A 138 -71.64 33.81 -49.86
N ALA A 139 -70.74 34.41 -50.64
CA ALA A 139 -69.30 34.21 -50.47
C ALA A 139 -68.79 34.82 -49.15
N ILE A 140 -69.27 36.02 -48.80
CA ILE A 140 -68.95 36.69 -47.53
C ILE A 140 -69.43 35.86 -46.34
N GLU A 141 -70.65 35.32 -46.40
CA GLU A 141 -71.20 34.44 -45.36
C GLU A 141 -70.33 33.19 -45.17
N ASN A 142 -69.98 32.49 -46.26
CA ASN A 142 -69.10 31.32 -46.21
C ASN A 142 -67.69 31.64 -45.65
N TYR A 143 -67.13 32.82 -45.95
CA TYR A 143 -65.85 33.24 -45.38
C TYR A 143 -65.99 33.57 -43.90
N GLY A 144 -67.10 34.19 -43.49
CA GLY A 144 -67.45 34.42 -42.08
C GLY A 144 -67.48 33.10 -41.30
N ASP A 145 -68.13 32.07 -41.84
CA ASP A 145 -68.20 30.76 -41.20
C ASP A 145 -66.82 30.12 -41.01
N LYS A 146 -65.99 30.09 -42.06
CA LYS A 146 -64.62 29.53 -42.01
C LYS A 146 -63.67 30.30 -41.08
N LEU A 147 -63.86 31.61 -40.94
CA LEU A 147 -63.00 32.44 -40.10
C LEU A 147 -63.43 32.45 -38.64
N LEU A 148 -64.75 32.52 -38.38
CA LEU A 148 -65.29 32.93 -37.08
C LEU A 148 -66.22 31.90 -36.42
N SER A 149 -67.08 31.22 -37.19
CA SER A 149 -68.30 30.60 -36.62
C SER A 149 -68.41 29.08 -36.76
N ALA A 150 -67.61 28.45 -37.61
CA ALA A 150 -67.51 26.99 -37.67
C ALA A 150 -66.70 26.44 -36.48
N ASP A 151 -67.03 25.23 -36.02
CA ASP A 151 -66.31 24.55 -34.93
C ASP A 151 -64.81 24.33 -35.27
N ASP A 152 -64.50 24.16 -36.56
CA ASP A 152 -63.15 24.02 -37.11
C ASP A 152 -62.60 25.33 -37.70
N SER A 153 -63.23 26.47 -37.40
CA SER A 153 -62.79 27.78 -37.88
C SER A 153 -61.35 28.08 -37.49
N ILE A 154 -60.72 28.96 -38.28
CA ILE A 154 -59.34 29.41 -38.02
C ILE A 154 -59.22 30.00 -36.61
N GLN A 155 -60.23 30.71 -36.12
CA GLN A 155 -60.26 31.23 -34.75
C GLN A 155 -60.23 30.11 -33.70
N SER A 156 -61.04 29.06 -33.88
CA SER A 156 -61.06 27.87 -33.01
C SER A 156 -59.70 27.16 -32.98
N GLN A 157 -59.08 26.99 -34.15
CA GLN A 157 -57.74 26.37 -34.27
C GLN A 157 -56.63 27.19 -33.60
N ILE A 158 -56.68 28.53 -33.70
CA ILE A 158 -55.73 29.42 -33.02
C ILE A 158 -55.91 29.30 -31.51
N ALA A 159 -57.15 29.33 -31.02
CA ALA A 159 -57.45 29.19 -29.59
C ALA A 159 -56.97 27.83 -29.04
N SER A 160 -57.23 26.73 -29.76
CA SER A 160 -56.74 25.41 -29.36
C SER A 160 -55.21 25.33 -29.36
N SER A 161 -54.56 25.94 -30.36
CA SER A 161 -53.09 25.98 -30.45
C SER A 161 -52.48 26.79 -29.31
N GLN A 162 -53.08 27.92 -28.93
CA GLN A 162 -52.64 28.72 -27.77
C GLN A 162 -52.74 27.92 -26.47
N ILE A 163 -53.83 27.18 -26.28
CA ILE A 163 -53.99 26.30 -25.12
C ILE A 163 -52.89 25.23 -25.10
N GLN A 164 -52.62 24.57 -26.22
CA GLN A 164 -51.56 23.55 -26.31
C GLN A 164 -50.17 24.12 -26.01
N ILE A 165 -49.84 25.29 -26.57
CA ILE A 165 -48.56 25.98 -26.30
C ILE A 165 -48.43 26.28 -24.82
N GLN A 166 -49.49 26.77 -24.17
CA GLN A 166 -49.46 27.06 -22.74
C GLN A 166 -49.30 25.78 -21.90
N THR A 167 -49.95 24.68 -22.29
CA THR A 167 -49.78 23.39 -21.65
C THR A 167 -48.33 22.90 -21.75
N TRP A 168 -47.74 22.89 -22.95
CA TRP A 168 -46.35 22.50 -23.15
C TRP A 168 -45.38 23.40 -22.38
N PHE A 169 -45.60 24.71 -22.37
CA PHE A 169 -44.79 25.64 -21.60
C PHE A 169 -44.80 25.29 -20.10
N ASN A 170 -46.00 25.03 -19.54
CA ASN A 170 -46.15 24.65 -18.15
C ASN A 170 -45.47 23.31 -17.83
N GLU A 171 -45.54 22.33 -18.74
CA GLU A 171 -44.85 21.03 -18.59
C GLU A 171 -43.32 21.17 -18.63
N ILE A 172 -42.80 21.96 -19.59
CA ILE A 172 -41.37 22.27 -19.68
C ILE A 172 -40.89 22.99 -18.42
N GLN A 173 -41.67 23.93 -17.88
CA GLN A 173 -41.33 24.60 -16.63
C GLN A 173 -41.32 23.64 -15.44
N LYS A 174 -42.30 22.73 -15.34
CA LYS A 174 -42.31 21.69 -14.29
C LYS A 174 -41.07 20.82 -14.37
N PHE A 175 -40.70 20.37 -15.58
CA PHE A 175 -39.49 19.58 -15.79
C PHE A 175 -38.22 20.37 -15.43
N ASN A 176 -38.11 21.62 -15.87
CA ASN A 176 -36.97 22.48 -15.57
C ASN A 176 -36.82 22.69 -14.05
N ASN A 177 -37.92 23.01 -13.37
CA ASN A 177 -37.92 23.19 -11.92
C ASN A 177 -37.55 21.89 -11.19
N ALA A 178 -38.04 20.74 -11.63
CA ALA A 178 -37.70 19.46 -11.01
C ALA A 178 -36.22 19.07 -11.22
N PHE A 179 -35.66 19.36 -12.39
CA PHE A 179 -34.31 18.90 -12.76
C PHE A 179 -33.20 19.86 -12.30
N PHE A 180 -33.43 21.17 -12.42
CA PHE A 180 -32.41 22.19 -12.19
C PHE A 180 -32.61 22.99 -10.90
N VAL A 181 -33.85 23.16 -10.44
CA VAL A 181 -34.16 23.93 -9.22
C VAL A 181 -34.23 23.00 -8.01
N LYS A 182 -33.82 23.51 -6.85
CA LYS A 182 -33.90 22.81 -5.56
C LYS A 182 -35.37 22.63 -5.17
N GLN A 183 -35.80 21.40 -4.94
CA GLN A 183 -37.16 21.12 -4.43
C GLN A 183 -37.23 21.47 -2.95
N ASP A 184 -38.38 21.95 -2.45
CA ASP A 184 -38.54 22.44 -1.07
C ASP A 184 -38.14 21.42 0.02
N ASN A 185 -38.12 20.13 -0.31
CA ASN A 185 -37.82 19.03 0.61
C ASN A 185 -36.44 18.37 0.37
N LYS A 186 -35.59 18.92 -0.50
CA LYS A 186 -34.26 18.38 -0.82
C LYS A 186 -33.20 19.46 -0.75
N GLU A 187 -31.98 19.10 -0.36
CA GLU A 187 -30.87 20.06 -0.25
C GLU A 187 -30.29 20.51 -1.59
N THR A 188 -30.51 19.74 -2.66
CA THR A 188 -29.89 19.86 -3.98
C THR A 188 -30.90 19.58 -5.10
N SER A 189 -30.60 20.01 -6.34
CA SER A 189 -31.38 19.64 -7.53
C SER A 189 -30.97 18.25 -8.04
N ILE A 190 -31.84 17.61 -8.85
CA ILE A 190 -31.56 16.28 -9.41
C ILE A 190 -30.25 16.27 -10.21
N LYS A 191 -29.97 17.35 -10.95
CA LYS A 191 -28.68 17.48 -11.67
C LYS A 191 -27.49 17.46 -10.71
N ALA A 192 -27.56 18.21 -9.61
CA ALA A 192 -26.49 18.27 -8.63
C ALA A 192 -26.27 16.92 -7.94
N ASP A 193 -27.35 16.16 -7.67
CA ASP A 193 -27.25 14.79 -7.15
C ASP A 193 -26.54 13.85 -8.14
N ILE A 194 -26.86 13.96 -9.43
CA ILE A 194 -26.19 13.18 -10.49
C ILE A 194 -24.70 13.53 -10.56
N ASP A 195 -24.35 14.82 -10.56
CA ASP A 195 -22.96 15.28 -10.61
C ASP A 195 -22.19 14.83 -9.35
N PHE A 196 -22.83 14.87 -8.18
CA PHE A 196 -22.26 14.37 -6.94
C PHE A 196 -22.01 12.85 -7.01
N ILE A 197 -23.01 12.06 -7.40
CA ILE A 197 -22.89 10.61 -7.53
C ILE A 197 -21.80 10.24 -8.54
N GLN A 198 -21.71 10.94 -9.67
CA GLN A 198 -20.64 10.70 -10.66
C GLN A 198 -19.25 10.96 -10.07
N ASN A 199 -19.08 12.07 -9.34
CA ASN A 199 -17.82 12.40 -8.68
C ASN A 199 -17.48 11.41 -7.58
N ASP A 200 -18.47 10.97 -6.80
CA ASP A 200 -18.30 10.00 -5.72
C ASP A 200 -17.93 8.60 -6.28
N ILE A 201 -18.61 8.15 -7.34
CA ILE A 201 -18.26 6.91 -8.06
C ILE A 201 -16.83 6.98 -8.59
N ASN A 202 -16.44 8.09 -9.23
CA ASN A 202 -15.09 8.26 -9.77
C ASN A 202 -14.03 8.27 -8.67
N SER A 203 -14.31 8.93 -7.55
CA SER A 203 -13.45 8.94 -6.36
C SER A 203 -13.30 7.54 -5.77
N THR A 204 -14.41 6.85 -5.58
CA THR A 204 -14.45 5.47 -5.05
C THR A 204 -13.70 4.51 -5.97
N TYR A 205 -13.86 4.63 -7.28
CA TYR A 205 -13.13 3.82 -8.26
C TYR A 205 -11.61 4.00 -8.13
N LYS A 206 -11.13 5.26 -7.99
CA LYS A 206 -9.70 5.54 -7.77
C LYS A 206 -9.19 4.92 -6.47
N GLN A 207 -9.93 5.08 -5.37
CA GLN A 207 -9.56 4.49 -4.09
C GLN A 207 -9.52 2.96 -4.17
N LEU A 208 -10.50 2.33 -4.82
CA LEU A 208 -10.53 0.88 -5.01
C LEU A 208 -9.34 0.41 -5.85
N HIS A 209 -9.01 1.13 -6.92
CA HIS A 209 -7.85 0.83 -7.76
C HIS A 209 -6.55 0.86 -6.94
N ASP A 210 -6.35 1.90 -6.13
CA ASP A 210 -5.17 2.02 -5.26
C ASP A 210 -5.10 0.90 -4.22
N ILE A 211 -6.24 0.52 -3.63
CA ILE A 211 -6.33 -0.61 -2.69
C ILE A 211 -5.94 -1.92 -3.39
N VAL A 212 -6.49 -2.18 -4.59
CA VAL A 212 -6.20 -3.39 -5.36
C VAL A 212 -4.72 -3.44 -5.75
N MET A 213 -4.13 -2.32 -6.18
CA MET A 213 -2.71 -2.23 -6.51
C MET A 213 -1.83 -2.53 -5.29
N ASN A 214 -2.12 -1.90 -4.15
CA ASN A 214 -1.40 -2.12 -2.90
C ASN A 214 -1.55 -3.57 -2.39
N PHE A 215 -2.73 -4.15 -2.51
CA PHE A 215 -2.98 -5.54 -2.10
C PHE A 215 -2.26 -6.53 -3.01
N THR A 216 -2.25 -6.27 -4.32
CA THR A 216 -1.50 -7.06 -5.30
C THR A 216 -0.01 -7.04 -5.01
N GLN A 217 0.56 -5.85 -4.72
CA GLN A 217 1.98 -5.75 -4.34
C GLN A 217 2.27 -6.54 -3.06
N LYS A 218 1.43 -6.42 -2.03
CA LYS A 218 1.60 -7.18 -0.78
C LYS A 218 1.51 -8.70 -1.00
N LEU A 219 0.66 -9.16 -1.93
CA LEU A 219 0.59 -10.58 -2.28
C LEU A 219 1.86 -11.06 -2.96
N THR A 220 2.43 -10.26 -3.87
CA THR A 220 3.73 -10.56 -4.49
C THR A 220 4.84 -10.63 -3.44
N ASP A 221 4.92 -9.64 -2.55
CA ASP A 221 5.91 -9.61 -1.47
C ASP A 221 5.75 -10.82 -0.53
N LEU A 222 4.50 -11.25 -0.27
CA LEU A 222 4.21 -12.43 0.54
C LEU A 222 4.62 -13.72 -0.17
N ASP A 223 4.42 -13.83 -1.48
CA ASP A 223 4.83 -15.01 -2.26
C ASP A 223 6.36 -15.13 -2.29
N GLU A 224 7.06 -14.01 -2.52
CA GLU A 224 8.54 -13.96 -2.43
C GLU A 224 9.03 -14.34 -1.03
N PHE A 225 8.39 -13.81 0.01
CA PHE A 225 8.70 -14.18 1.39
C PHE A 225 8.47 -15.67 1.64
N TYR A 226 7.37 -16.22 1.15
CA TYR A 226 7.01 -17.61 1.32
C TYR A 226 8.02 -18.54 0.63
N VAL A 227 8.47 -18.19 -0.59
CA VAL A 227 9.56 -18.89 -1.28
C VAL A 227 10.88 -18.76 -0.52
N LYS A 228 11.18 -17.59 0.05
CA LYS A 228 12.42 -17.39 0.84
C LYS A 228 12.44 -18.21 2.13
N ILE A 229 11.32 -18.31 2.84
CA ILE A 229 11.23 -19.07 4.10
C ILE A 229 11.17 -20.58 3.82
N PHE A 230 10.30 -21.01 2.92
CA PHE A 230 9.95 -22.41 2.74
C PHE A 230 10.59 -23.07 1.51
N GLY A 231 11.24 -22.31 0.64
CA GLY A 231 11.85 -22.82 -0.59
C GLY A 231 10.89 -22.89 -1.78
N THR A 232 11.45 -23.16 -2.95
CA THR A 232 10.70 -23.37 -4.19
C THR A 232 10.07 -24.75 -4.22
N VAL A 233 8.97 -24.90 -4.95
CA VAL A 233 8.33 -26.20 -5.16
C VAL A 233 8.91 -26.83 -6.42
N GLU A 234 9.65 -27.91 -6.27
CA GLU A 234 10.11 -28.77 -7.36
C GLU A 234 9.59 -30.19 -7.11
N ASN A 235 8.97 -30.81 -8.13
CA ASN A 235 8.44 -32.18 -8.04
C ASN A 235 7.54 -32.45 -6.81
N ASN A 236 6.63 -31.52 -6.51
CA ASN A 236 5.71 -31.60 -5.36
C ASN A 236 6.41 -31.60 -3.98
N GLN A 237 7.69 -31.28 -3.92
CA GLN A 237 8.47 -31.13 -2.69
C GLN A 237 9.07 -29.73 -2.60
N ARG A 238 9.17 -29.20 -1.38
CA ARG A 238 9.82 -27.91 -1.15
C ARG A 238 11.32 -28.12 -0.98
N ILE A 239 12.11 -27.43 -1.79
CA ILE A 239 13.56 -27.55 -1.81
C ILE A 239 14.17 -26.19 -1.46
N GLY A 240 15.15 -26.19 -0.57
CA GLY A 240 15.83 -24.97 -0.11
C GLY A 240 15.04 -24.15 0.90
N GLY A 241 15.22 -22.83 0.88
CA GLY A 241 14.66 -21.90 1.85
C GLY A 241 15.38 -21.93 3.21
N LEU A 242 15.10 -20.90 4.01
CA LEU A 242 15.67 -20.74 5.35
C LEU A 242 15.32 -21.91 6.29
N GLN A 243 14.13 -22.49 6.16
CA GLN A 243 13.72 -23.61 7.01
C GLN A 243 14.63 -24.83 6.83
N GLN A 244 14.97 -25.17 5.58
CA GLN A 244 15.85 -26.30 5.29
C GLN A 244 17.28 -25.98 5.73
N GLU A 245 17.78 -24.78 5.45
CA GLU A 245 19.12 -24.36 5.87
C GLU A 245 19.30 -24.42 7.39
N ILE A 246 18.29 -23.99 8.17
CA ILE A 246 18.33 -24.07 9.63
C ILE A 246 18.40 -25.53 10.10
N LYS A 247 17.60 -26.42 9.51
CA LYS A 247 17.62 -27.85 9.85
C LYS A 247 18.98 -28.48 9.52
N ASP A 248 19.54 -28.16 8.35
CA ASP A 248 20.83 -28.69 7.91
C ASP A 248 21.96 -28.18 8.81
N ARG A 249 21.93 -26.89 9.20
CA ARG A 249 22.89 -26.31 10.15
C ARG A 249 22.76 -26.91 11.55
N GLN A 250 21.54 -27.17 12.03
CA GLN A 250 21.32 -27.86 13.30
C GLN A 250 21.95 -29.26 13.26
N LYS A 251 21.69 -30.02 12.20
CA LYS A 251 22.29 -31.35 12.01
C LYS A 251 23.82 -31.29 11.98
N GLN A 252 24.40 -30.34 11.25
CA GLN A 252 25.86 -30.13 11.20
C GLN A 252 26.43 -29.76 12.58
N LEU A 253 25.73 -28.94 13.37
CA LEU A 253 26.15 -28.59 14.73
C LEU A 253 26.11 -29.81 15.67
N ASP A 254 25.08 -30.65 15.56
CA ASP A 254 24.97 -31.88 16.35
C ASP A 254 26.08 -32.87 15.97
N GLU A 255 26.33 -33.09 14.68
CA GLU A 255 27.42 -33.93 14.18
C GLU A 255 28.79 -33.40 14.65
N TYR A 256 29.02 -32.09 14.55
CA TYR A 256 30.25 -31.44 15.04
C TYR A 256 30.41 -31.61 16.55
N ASN A 257 29.35 -31.42 17.34
CA ASN A 257 29.39 -31.58 18.78
C ASN A 257 29.75 -33.01 19.20
N GLU A 258 29.17 -34.02 18.54
CA GLU A 258 29.50 -35.44 18.79
C GLU A 258 30.93 -35.77 18.37
N GLU A 259 31.42 -35.22 17.25
CA GLU A 259 32.82 -35.36 16.84
C GLU A 259 33.77 -34.75 17.88
N GLN A 260 33.48 -33.53 18.37
CA GLN A 260 34.30 -32.85 19.38
C GLN A 260 34.29 -33.59 20.72
N LYS A 261 33.14 -34.11 21.17
CA LYS A 261 33.07 -34.95 22.38
C LYS A 261 33.96 -36.18 22.24
N THR A 262 33.92 -36.82 21.08
CA THR A 262 34.74 -38.01 20.79
C THR A 262 36.23 -37.68 20.81
N LYS A 263 36.64 -36.58 20.15
CA LYS A 263 38.03 -36.10 20.16
C LYS A 263 38.50 -35.74 21.58
N PHE A 264 37.69 -35.01 22.34
CA PHE A 264 38.05 -34.62 23.70
C PHE A 264 38.21 -35.84 24.61
N LYS A 265 37.32 -36.83 24.51
CA LYS A 265 37.44 -38.08 25.24
C LYS A 265 38.73 -38.82 24.88
N SER A 266 39.02 -38.96 23.59
CA SER A 266 40.26 -39.58 23.11
C SER A 266 41.51 -38.87 23.62
N LEU A 267 41.56 -37.55 23.56
CA LEU A 267 42.68 -36.75 24.07
C LEU A 267 42.83 -36.88 25.58
N LYS A 268 41.72 -36.88 26.32
CA LYS A 268 41.74 -37.08 27.77
C LYS A 268 42.32 -38.45 28.12
N ASP A 269 41.87 -39.51 27.44
CA ASP A 269 42.35 -40.87 27.67
C ASP A 269 43.85 -41.00 27.32
N GLU A 270 44.30 -40.35 26.25
CA GLU A 270 45.71 -40.29 25.86
C GLU A 270 46.57 -39.55 26.91
N ILE A 271 46.11 -38.38 27.38
CA ILE A 271 46.79 -37.62 28.43
C ILE A 271 46.88 -38.43 29.74
N GLU A 272 45.79 -39.09 30.14
CA GLU A 272 45.80 -39.93 31.34
C GLU A 272 46.76 -41.11 31.22
N ASN A 273 46.89 -41.71 30.03
CA ASN A 273 47.85 -42.78 29.78
C ASN A 273 49.30 -42.26 29.80
N LEU A 274 49.58 -41.16 29.09
CA LEU A 274 50.90 -40.53 29.09
C LEU A 274 51.33 -40.08 30.50
N LEU A 275 50.41 -39.55 31.29
CA LEU A 275 50.69 -39.15 32.67
C LEU A 275 51.06 -40.36 33.54
N LYS A 276 50.36 -41.49 33.39
CA LYS A 276 50.69 -42.75 34.10
C LYS A 276 52.08 -43.26 33.70
N ASP A 277 52.41 -43.24 32.41
CA ASP A 277 53.71 -43.68 31.90
C ASP A 277 54.85 -42.77 32.39
N ALA A 278 54.66 -41.45 32.32
CA ALA A 278 55.62 -40.47 32.80
C ALA A 278 55.82 -40.57 34.33
N THR A 279 54.76 -40.83 35.09
CA THR A 279 54.84 -41.01 36.55
C THR A 279 55.68 -42.23 36.92
N ASN A 280 55.48 -43.37 36.24
CA ASN A 280 56.28 -44.58 36.46
C ASN A 280 57.75 -44.39 36.06
N ALA A 281 58.00 -43.71 34.93
CA ALA A 281 59.36 -43.36 34.51
C ALA A 281 60.06 -42.42 35.53
N SER A 282 59.33 -41.44 36.07
CA SER A 282 59.82 -40.52 37.11
C SER A 282 60.15 -41.24 38.42
N LEU A 283 59.29 -42.16 38.87
CA LEU A 283 59.53 -43.03 40.02
C LEU A 283 60.78 -43.89 39.83
N ALA A 284 60.92 -44.53 38.66
CA ALA A 284 62.10 -45.32 38.32
C ALA A 284 63.39 -44.49 38.36
N SER A 285 63.38 -43.28 37.77
CA SER A 285 64.53 -42.37 37.80
C SER A 285 64.88 -41.92 39.23
N SER A 286 63.87 -41.70 40.07
CA SER A 286 64.09 -41.33 41.48
C SER A 286 64.73 -42.47 42.28
N TYR A 287 64.33 -43.72 42.03
CA TYR A 287 64.98 -44.90 42.62
C TYR A 287 66.39 -45.13 42.09
N GLU A 288 66.63 -44.89 40.80
CA GLU A 288 67.96 -44.96 40.20
C GLU A 288 68.93 -43.96 40.83
N LYS A 289 68.52 -42.69 40.98
CA LYS A 289 69.32 -41.66 41.67
C LYS A 289 69.63 -42.07 43.12
N SER A 290 68.66 -42.66 43.81
CA SER A 290 68.84 -43.16 45.19
C SER A 290 69.84 -44.34 45.23
N LYS A 291 69.74 -45.28 44.29
CA LYS A 291 70.70 -46.39 44.13
C LYS A 291 72.12 -45.89 43.85
N GLU A 292 72.27 -44.87 43.01
CA GLU A 292 73.58 -44.29 42.67
C GLU A 292 74.24 -43.55 43.84
N SER A 293 73.47 -42.84 44.67
CA SER A 293 74.03 -42.16 45.84
C SER A 293 74.65 -43.13 46.85
N TYR A 294 74.03 -44.31 47.04
CA TYR A 294 74.60 -45.37 47.88
C TYR A 294 75.86 -46.02 47.27
N LYS A 295 75.98 -46.08 45.94
CA LYS A 295 77.20 -46.56 45.27
C LYS A 295 78.41 -45.73 45.70
N TRP A 296 78.27 -44.40 45.69
CA TRP A 296 79.30 -43.49 46.16
C TRP A 296 79.60 -43.65 47.66
N ALA A 297 78.57 -43.81 48.50
CA ALA A 297 78.76 -44.07 49.93
C ALA A 297 79.53 -45.38 50.18
N ILE A 298 79.23 -46.45 49.44
CA ILE A 298 79.93 -47.74 49.53
C ILE A 298 81.41 -47.58 49.18
N TYR A 299 81.75 -46.87 48.10
CA TYR A 299 83.14 -46.60 47.75
C TYR A 299 83.86 -45.80 48.82
N GLY A 300 83.20 -44.78 49.39
CA GLY A 300 83.75 -43.98 50.50
C GLY A 300 84.07 -44.83 51.72
N TRP A 301 83.11 -45.65 52.19
CA TRP A 301 83.33 -46.56 53.32
C TRP A 301 84.37 -47.64 53.03
N ASN A 302 84.46 -48.11 51.78
CA ASN A 302 85.49 -49.07 51.37
C ASN A 302 86.90 -48.45 51.39
N ALA A 303 87.04 -47.20 50.96
CA ALA A 303 88.30 -46.46 51.06
C ALA A 303 88.72 -46.27 52.53
N ILE A 304 87.79 -45.88 53.40
CA ILE A 304 88.02 -45.73 54.85
C ILE A 304 88.46 -47.07 55.47
N PHE A 305 87.82 -48.17 55.10
CA PHE A 305 88.21 -49.52 55.55
C PHE A 305 89.65 -49.86 55.13
N ILE A 306 89.99 -49.71 53.85
CA ILE A 306 91.34 -50.00 53.33
C ILE A 306 92.38 -49.12 54.04
N LEU A 307 92.10 -47.82 54.19
CA LEU A 307 92.99 -46.89 54.89
C LEU A 307 93.22 -47.33 56.34
N SER A 308 92.16 -47.71 57.06
CA SER A 308 92.26 -48.19 58.44
C SER A 308 93.11 -49.46 58.55
N MET A 309 92.97 -50.37 57.59
CA MET A 309 93.74 -51.62 57.54
C MET A 309 95.22 -51.34 57.25
N LEU A 310 95.52 -50.44 56.30
CA LEU A 310 96.88 -50.01 56.01
C LEU A 310 97.51 -49.28 57.19
N SER A 311 96.75 -48.45 57.93
CA SER A 311 97.24 -47.80 59.14
C SER A 311 97.61 -48.80 60.24
N ILE A 312 96.80 -49.85 60.45
CA ILE A 312 97.12 -50.92 61.40
C ILE A 312 98.43 -51.62 60.99
N VAL A 313 98.58 -51.99 59.72
CA VAL A 313 99.80 -52.63 59.21
C VAL A 313 101.00 -51.70 59.33
N GLY A 314 100.84 -50.41 59.00
CA GLY A 314 101.90 -49.41 59.11
C GLY A 314 102.41 -49.24 60.55
N ILE A 315 101.51 -49.15 61.53
CA ILE A 315 101.88 -49.09 62.95
C ILE A 315 102.55 -50.39 63.40
N ALA A 316 102.09 -51.55 62.91
CA ALA A 316 102.69 -52.84 63.23
C ALA A 316 104.11 -52.97 62.69
N VAL A 317 104.34 -52.57 61.43
CA VAL A 317 105.67 -52.58 60.80
C VAL A 317 106.62 -51.60 61.49
N TRP A 318 106.14 -50.39 61.80
CA TRP A 318 106.93 -49.41 62.57
C TRP A 318 107.30 -49.94 63.95
N GLY A 319 106.33 -50.55 64.65
CA GLY A 319 106.57 -51.15 65.95
C GLY A 319 107.52 -52.36 65.91
N PHE A 320 107.49 -53.13 64.83
CA PHE A 320 108.41 -54.24 64.60
C PHE A 320 109.85 -53.75 64.36
N MET A 321 110.04 -52.72 63.53
CA MET A 321 111.36 -52.12 63.31
C MET A 321 112.01 -51.65 64.61
N GLU A 322 111.26 -51.00 65.50
CA GLU A 322 111.78 -50.48 66.78
C GLU A 322 112.21 -51.59 67.77
N VAL A 323 111.60 -52.77 67.68
CA VAL A 323 111.86 -53.91 68.58
C VAL A 323 112.77 -54.96 67.93
N SER A 324 113.12 -54.78 66.66
CA SER A 324 113.90 -55.75 65.88
C SER A 324 115.27 -56.09 66.51
N ASP A 325 115.88 -55.14 67.23
CA ASP A 325 117.15 -55.35 67.95
C ASP A 325 116.97 -56.09 69.30
N LYS A 326 115.74 -56.27 69.79
CA LYS A 326 115.40 -56.85 71.10
C LYS A 326 114.57 -58.14 71.00
N LEU A 327 114.62 -58.82 69.85
CA LEU A 327 113.82 -60.01 69.55
C LEU A 327 114.05 -61.20 70.51
N SER A 328 115.17 -61.20 71.23
CA SER A 328 115.53 -62.24 72.22
C SER A 328 114.69 -62.16 73.51
N GLU A 329 113.93 -61.09 73.74
CA GLU A 329 113.14 -60.87 74.95
C GLU A 329 111.62 -60.82 74.64
N PRO A 330 110.87 -61.91 74.93
CA PRO A 330 109.42 -61.96 74.67
C PRO A 330 108.62 -60.85 75.37
N LEU A 331 109.08 -60.40 76.55
CA LEU A 331 108.47 -59.30 77.32
C LEU A 331 108.60 -57.95 76.61
N ALA A 332 109.71 -57.70 75.89
CA ALA A 332 109.92 -56.45 75.15
C ALA A 332 108.95 -56.33 73.95
N ILE A 333 108.69 -57.44 73.26
CA ILE A 333 107.72 -57.52 72.16
C ILE A 333 106.29 -57.25 72.67
N LEU A 334 105.91 -57.86 73.80
CA LEU A 334 104.58 -57.68 74.38
C LEU A 334 104.38 -56.25 74.93
N GLY A 335 105.39 -55.68 75.59
CA GLY A 335 105.36 -54.29 76.05
C GLY A 335 105.19 -53.28 74.91
N ALA A 336 105.87 -53.51 73.78
CA ALA A 336 105.79 -52.66 72.60
C ALA A 336 104.42 -52.71 71.89
N ILE A 337 103.71 -53.83 71.97
CA ILE A 337 102.32 -53.93 71.48
C ILE A 337 101.37 -53.21 72.45
N LEU A 338 101.56 -53.38 73.76
CA LEU A 338 100.68 -52.83 74.79
C LEU A 338 100.68 -51.29 74.82
N VAL A 339 101.85 -50.66 74.70
CA VAL A 339 101.98 -49.19 74.64
C VAL A 339 101.24 -48.60 73.43
N ARG A 340 101.05 -49.37 72.35
CA ARG A 340 100.40 -48.93 71.11
C ARG A 340 98.93 -49.35 71.00
N LEU A 341 98.38 -50.09 71.97
CA LEU A 341 96.95 -50.42 72.03
C LEU A 341 96.00 -49.23 71.89
N PRO A 342 96.28 -48.04 72.46
CA PRO A 342 95.44 -46.85 72.28
C PRO A 342 95.29 -46.42 70.81
N PHE A 343 96.19 -46.85 69.92
CA PHE A 343 96.09 -46.61 68.47
C PHE A 343 95.39 -47.76 67.73
N TYR A 344 95.68 -49.02 68.12
CA TYR A 344 95.05 -50.18 67.48
C TYR A 344 93.54 -50.28 67.76
N ILE A 345 93.09 -49.93 68.97
CA ILE A 345 91.66 -50.04 69.36
C ILE A 345 90.78 -49.10 68.50
N PRO A 346 91.06 -47.79 68.36
CA PRO A 346 90.28 -46.92 67.49
C PRO A 346 90.32 -47.32 66.01
N LEU A 347 91.46 -47.79 65.50
CA LEU A 347 91.58 -48.23 64.11
C LEU A 347 90.80 -49.52 63.83
N ALA A 348 90.85 -50.49 64.75
CA ALA A 348 90.06 -51.72 64.64
C ALA A 348 88.55 -51.42 64.73
N TRP A 349 88.16 -50.51 65.63
CA TRP A 349 86.78 -50.03 65.70
C TRP A 349 86.34 -49.36 64.40
N LEU A 350 87.18 -48.50 63.83
CA LEU A 350 86.92 -47.79 62.58
C LEU A 350 86.84 -48.76 61.38
N ALA A 351 87.64 -49.83 61.35
CA ALA A 351 87.54 -50.90 60.36
C ALA A 351 86.21 -51.67 60.45
N ILE A 352 85.77 -52.02 61.66
CA ILE A 352 84.50 -52.71 61.90
C ILE A 352 83.31 -51.79 61.57
N PHE A 353 83.36 -50.55 62.04
CA PHE A 353 82.33 -49.55 61.80
C PHE A 353 82.16 -49.24 60.30
N SER A 354 83.26 -49.01 59.58
CA SER A 354 83.23 -48.80 58.12
C SER A 354 82.69 -50.03 57.38
N THR A 355 83.02 -51.25 57.82
CA THR A 355 82.46 -52.48 57.27
C THR A 355 80.95 -52.57 57.49
N GLN A 356 80.45 -52.26 58.68
CA GLN A 356 79.01 -52.25 58.99
C GLN A 356 78.26 -51.22 58.15
N ARG A 357 78.77 -49.97 58.07
CA ARG A 357 78.19 -48.90 57.24
C ARG A 357 78.22 -49.21 55.75
N ARG A 358 79.28 -49.87 55.27
CA ARG A 358 79.36 -50.37 53.88
C ARG A 358 78.28 -51.42 53.62
N ASN A 359 78.08 -52.36 54.54
CA ASN A 359 77.07 -53.42 54.40
C ASN A 359 75.64 -52.86 54.43
N GLU A 360 75.36 -51.90 55.31
CA GLU A 360 74.08 -51.16 55.33
C GLU A 360 73.83 -50.44 54.00
N SER A 361 74.83 -49.72 53.48
CA SER A 361 74.73 -48.98 52.22
C SER A 361 74.53 -49.93 51.02
N LYS A 362 75.23 -51.06 50.99
CA LYS A 362 75.08 -52.10 49.95
C LYS A 362 73.69 -52.72 49.96
N ARG A 363 73.13 -52.96 51.13
CA ARG A 363 71.77 -53.47 51.26
C ARG A 363 70.74 -52.46 50.74
N LEU A 364 70.83 -51.21 51.18
CA LEU A 364 69.96 -50.14 50.68
C LEU A 364 70.06 -50.01 49.16
N GLN A 365 71.26 -50.11 48.60
CA GLN A 365 71.47 -50.11 47.16
C GLN A 365 70.71 -51.25 46.44
N GLU A 366 70.80 -52.49 46.92
CA GLU A 366 70.07 -53.62 46.31
C GLU A 366 68.54 -53.47 46.46
N GLU A 367 68.07 -52.91 47.58
CA GLU A 367 66.64 -52.62 47.77
C GLU A 367 66.13 -51.53 46.81
N TYR A 368 66.87 -50.43 46.61
CA TYR A 368 66.52 -49.41 45.63
C TYR A 368 66.62 -49.90 44.19
N LYS A 369 67.60 -50.77 43.89
CA LYS A 369 67.71 -51.44 42.58
C LYS A 369 66.51 -52.35 42.31
N HIS A 370 66.02 -53.07 43.33
CA HIS A 370 64.79 -53.85 43.22
C HIS A 370 63.59 -52.93 42.95
N LYS A 371 63.45 -51.81 43.67
CA LYS A 371 62.37 -50.83 43.48
C LYS A 371 62.41 -50.15 42.11
N GLU A 372 63.58 -49.78 41.62
CA GLU A 372 63.77 -49.28 40.26
C GLU A 372 63.34 -50.31 39.21
N THR A 373 63.76 -51.57 39.38
CA THR A 373 63.41 -52.66 38.46
C THR A 373 61.90 -52.88 38.44
N LEU A 374 61.24 -52.88 39.60
CA LEU A 374 59.79 -52.96 39.71
C LEU A 374 59.10 -51.77 39.05
N ALA A 375 59.56 -50.54 39.30
CA ALA A 375 58.98 -49.33 38.70
C ALA A 375 59.13 -49.31 37.17
N ARG A 376 60.28 -49.72 36.63
CA ARG A 376 60.51 -49.83 35.17
C ARG A 376 59.66 -50.94 34.54
N SER A 377 59.49 -52.06 35.24
CA SER A 377 58.75 -53.24 34.74
C SER A 377 57.24 -53.13 34.95
N PHE A 378 56.78 -52.16 35.76
CA PHE A 378 55.37 -51.98 36.11
C PHE A 378 54.46 -51.85 34.88
N LEU A 379 54.90 -51.12 33.84
CA LEU A 379 54.12 -50.98 32.61
C LEU A 379 53.92 -52.32 31.89
N GLY A 380 54.95 -53.18 31.88
CA GLY A 380 54.86 -54.53 31.33
C GLY A 380 53.93 -55.43 32.14
N TYR A 381 54.00 -55.37 33.48
CA TYR A 381 53.09 -56.12 34.35
C TYR A 381 51.65 -55.64 34.24
N LYS A 382 51.42 -54.32 34.21
CA LYS A 382 50.10 -53.74 33.99
C LYS A 382 49.50 -54.24 32.68
N LYS A 383 50.27 -54.22 31.59
CA LYS A 383 49.84 -54.73 30.29
C LYS A 383 49.42 -56.21 30.36
N GLN A 384 50.21 -57.07 31.00
CA GLN A 384 49.87 -58.48 31.17
C GLN A 384 48.61 -58.69 32.03
N ILE A 385 48.45 -57.90 33.10
CA ILE A 385 47.28 -57.95 33.99
C ILE A 385 46.02 -57.50 33.23
N ASP A 386 46.12 -56.42 32.44
CA ASP A 386 45.04 -55.91 31.59
C ASP A 386 44.65 -56.95 30.52
N GLU A 387 45.62 -57.63 29.91
CA GLU A 387 45.40 -58.74 28.96
C GLU A 387 44.70 -59.94 29.62
N ILE A 388 45.14 -60.37 30.80
CA ILE A 388 44.55 -61.48 31.55
C ILE A 388 43.11 -61.16 32.00
N GLN A 389 42.84 -59.91 32.40
CA GLN A 389 41.52 -59.49 32.86
C GLN A 389 40.50 -59.37 31.71
N SER A 390 40.95 -59.21 30.47
CA SER A 390 40.09 -59.15 29.29
C SER A 390 39.46 -60.50 28.92
N ASP A 391 40.02 -61.60 29.42
CA ASP A 391 39.49 -62.96 29.25
C ASP A 391 38.57 -63.31 30.43
N SER A 392 37.27 -63.47 30.18
CA SER A 392 36.18 -63.48 31.19
C SER A 392 36.13 -64.71 32.12
N SER A 393 37.23 -65.45 32.23
CA SER A 393 37.36 -66.62 33.08
C SER A 393 37.65 -66.21 34.54
N GLN A 394 36.83 -66.69 35.48
CA GLN A 394 36.95 -66.40 36.93
C GLN A 394 38.37 -66.66 37.47
N ASP A 395 39.07 -67.66 36.92
CA ASP A 395 40.44 -68.02 37.32
C ASP A 395 41.49 -66.99 36.88
N ASN A 396 41.31 -66.38 35.70
CA ASN A 396 42.18 -65.33 35.18
C ASN A 396 42.07 -64.05 36.02
N MET A 397 40.86 -63.70 36.47
CA MET A 397 40.65 -62.55 37.34
C MET A 397 41.29 -62.74 38.74
N ASN A 398 41.27 -63.97 39.27
CA ASN A 398 41.97 -64.31 40.50
C ASN A 398 43.51 -64.27 40.34
N LEU A 399 44.02 -64.69 39.18
CA LEU A 399 45.44 -64.61 38.85
C LEU A 399 45.90 -63.14 38.75
N ALA A 400 45.16 -62.32 38.01
CA ALA A 400 45.40 -60.87 37.90
C ALA A 400 45.42 -60.18 39.28
N LYS A 401 44.45 -60.50 40.14
CA LYS A 401 44.39 -59.98 41.52
C LYS A 401 45.61 -60.40 42.35
N ARG A 402 46.01 -61.67 42.31
CA ARG A 402 47.21 -62.17 43.01
C ARG A 402 48.49 -61.51 42.50
N LEU A 403 48.58 -61.25 41.19
CA LEU A 403 49.72 -60.53 40.61
C LEU A 403 49.80 -59.09 41.11
N ILE A 404 48.68 -58.36 41.17
CA ILE A 404 48.62 -57.01 41.75
C ILE A 404 48.99 -57.04 43.24
N GLU A 405 48.41 -57.97 44.01
CA GLU A 405 48.71 -58.12 45.44
C GLU A 405 50.21 -58.37 45.67
N ASN A 406 50.82 -59.27 44.90
CA ASN A 406 52.26 -59.53 44.98
C ASN A 406 53.09 -58.30 44.59
N LEU A 407 52.71 -57.55 43.54
CA LEU A 407 53.43 -56.32 43.14
C LEU A 407 53.34 -55.22 44.20
N VAL A 408 52.17 -55.05 44.81
CA VAL A 408 51.96 -54.11 45.92
C VAL A 408 52.76 -54.56 47.14
N GLU A 409 52.74 -55.84 47.48
CA GLU A 409 53.52 -56.39 48.58
C GLU A 409 55.01 -56.13 48.38
N MET A 410 55.56 -56.47 47.19
CA MET A 410 56.96 -56.23 46.83
C MET A 410 57.37 -54.75 46.87
N THR A 411 56.44 -53.84 46.55
CA THR A 411 56.70 -52.38 46.58
C THR A 411 56.57 -51.79 47.99
N SER A 412 55.65 -52.33 48.81
CA SER A 412 55.34 -51.87 50.16
C SER A 412 56.39 -52.25 51.22
N GLN A 413 57.30 -53.18 50.89
CA GLN A 413 58.37 -53.56 51.81
C GLN A 413 59.24 -52.34 52.16
N ASN A 414 59.16 -51.96 53.44
CA ASN A 414 59.80 -50.76 53.96
C ASN A 414 61.30 -50.99 54.17
N PRO A 415 62.18 -50.17 53.57
CA PRO A 415 63.64 -50.33 53.69
C PRO A 415 64.14 -50.22 55.14
N ASN A 416 63.38 -49.59 56.03
CA ASN A 416 63.76 -49.48 57.45
C ASN A 416 63.52 -50.75 58.27
N LYS A 417 62.56 -51.63 57.90
CA LYS A 417 62.34 -52.91 58.60
C LYS A 417 63.55 -53.84 58.46
N ALA A 418 64.24 -53.70 57.34
CA ALA A 418 65.49 -54.35 57.03
C ALA A 418 66.62 -53.89 57.98
N LEU A 419 66.76 -52.58 58.17
CA LEU A 419 67.73 -51.95 59.07
C LEU A 419 67.47 -52.23 60.56
N ASP A 420 66.22 -52.34 60.99
CA ASP A 420 65.87 -52.60 62.40
C ASP A 420 66.37 -53.96 62.91
N LYS A 421 66.46 -54.98 62.04
CA LYS A 421 67.09 -56.26 62.39
C LYS A 421 68.59 -56.13 62.65
N VAL A 422 69.28 -55.22 61.96
CA VAL A 422 70.73 -54.99 62.12
C VAL A 422 71.05 -54.18 63.38
N LYS A 423 70.17 -53.24 63.77
CA LYS A 423 70.33 -52.49 65.03
C LYS A 423 70.25 -53.34 66.29
N LYS A 424 69.54 -54.47 66.23
CA LYS A 424 69.34 -55.35 67.39
C LYS A 424 70.56 -56.23 67.67
N ASP A 425 71.34 -56.51 66.64
CA ASP A 425 72.58 -57.29 66.72
C ASP A 425 73.78 -56.34 66.74
N ASN A 426 74.10 -55.88 67.96
CA ASN A 426 75.43 -55.47 68.42
C ASN A 426 75.94 -54.09 67.97
N THR A 427 76.23 -53.23 68.96
CA THR A 427 77.15 -52.11 68.74
C THR A 427 78.54 -52.70 68.44
N PRO A 428 79.38 -52.02 67.62
CA PRO A 428 80.71 -52.53 67.30
C PRO A 428 81.55 -52.89 68.53
N THR A 429 81.30 -52.21 69.64
CA THR A 429 81.92 -52.46 70.94
C THR A 429 81.42 -53.74 71.60
N THR A 430 80.12 -54.09 71.52
CA THR A 430 79.59 -55.33 72.10
C THR A 430 80.00 -56.55 71.30
N GLU A 431 80.06 -56.47 69.96
CA GLU A 431 80.52 -57.60 69.13
C GLU A 431 82.01 -57.91 69.36
N LEU A 432 82.83 -56.85 69.51
CA LEU A 432 84.24 -56.98 69.90
C LEU A 432 84.38 -57.62 71.29
N LEU A 433 83.64 -57.13 72.29
CA LEU A 433 83.65 -57.66 73.66
C LEU A 433 83.22 -59.13 73.69
N GLU A 434 82.20 -59.51 72.93
CA GLU A 434 81.70 -60.88 72.88
C GLU A 434 82.70 -61.83 72.19
N LYS A 435 83.33 -61.39 71.09
CA LYS A 435 84.41 -62.16 70.43
C LYS A 435 85.64 -62.30 71.32
N LEU A 436 86.01 -61.27 72.07
CA LEU A 436 87.09 -61.33 73.06
C LEU A 436 86.72 -62.24 74.25
N ALA A 437 85.47 -62.22 74.71
CA ALA A 437 84.98 -63.08 75.79
C ALA A 437 84.97 -64.58 75.40
N LYS A 438 84.87 -64.90 74.10
CA LYS A 438 84.92 -66.28 73.57
C LYS A 438 86.34 -66.81 73.32
N LEU A 439 87.39 -66.06 73.64
CA LEU A 439 88.79 -66.52 73.50
C LEU A 439 89.11 -67.74 74.41
N PRO A 440 90.02 -68.66 73.98
CA PRO A 440 90.47 -69.82 74.76
C PRO A 440 91.00 -69.46 76.16
N ASN A 441 90.94 -70.42 77.10
CA ASN A 441 91.35 -70.20 78.49
C ASN A 441 92.83 -69.81 78.65
N GLU A 442 93.71 -70.25 77.74
CA GLU A 442 95.13 -69.88 77.69
C GLU A 442 95.33 -68.39 77.39
N SER A 443 94.60 -67.83 76.42
CA SER A 443 94.60 -66.38 76.15
C SER A 443 94.01 -65.55 77.28
N LYS A 444 93.01 -66.08 78.01
CA LYS A 444 92.40 -65.41 79.18
C LYS A 444 93.32 -65.41 80.40
N THR A 445 94.13 -66.44 80.59
CA THR A 445 95.12 -66.53 81.67
C THR A 445 96.31 -65.62 81.41
N LEU A 446 96.77 -65.51 80.15
CA LEU A 446 97.75 -64.50 79.76
C LEU A 446 97.23 -63.08 80.01
N LEU A 447 96.02 -62.75 79.55
CA LEU A 447 95.41 -61.42 79.81
C LEU A 447 95.26 -61.09 81.31
N ARG A 448 94.94 -62.09 82.16
CA ARG A 448 94.84 -61.90 83.62
C ARG A 448 96.22 -61.73 84.28
N GLY A 449 97.23 -62.50 83.88
CA GLY A 449 98.60 -62.35 84.37
C GLY A 449 99.21 -60.99 84.02
N PHE A 450 98.83 -60.42 82.88
CA PHE A 450 99.23 -59.07 82.45
C PHE A 450 98.54 -57.93 83.21
N LEU A 451 97.29 -58.11 83.67
CA LEU A 451 96.58 -57.09 84.47
C LEU A 451 96.99 -57.10 85.96
N SER A 452 97.62 -58.17 86.44
CA SER A 452 98.04 -58.33 87.85
C SER A 452 99.49 -57.91 88.14
N LEU A 453 100.28 -57.52 87.14
CA LEU A 453 101.61 -56.91 87.33
C LEU A 453 101.45 -55.39 87.31
N LYS A 454 101.39 -54.81 88.50
CA LYS A 454 101.45 -53.36 88.73
C LYS A 454 102.87 -52.96 89.11
#